data_AF-A0A538U285-F1
#
_entry.id   AF-A0A538U285-F1
#
_cell.length_a   1.000
_cell.length_b   1.000
_cell.length_c   1.000
_cell.angle_alpha   90.00
_cell.angle_beta   90.00
_cell.angle_gamma   90.00
#
_symmetry.space_group_name_H-M   'P 1'
#
loop_
_entity.id
_entity.type
_entity.pdbx_description
1 polymer ?
#
loop_
_entity_poly.entity_id
_entity_poly.type
_entity_poly.pdbx_seq_one_letter_code
_entity_poly.pdbx_strand_id
1 'polypeptide(L)'
;KNFLLQTEPQIQEVLGIAEKGHDYFLAVTDARPDTGGLSGATPAEAVSWGKIDPDQLPGTVICYTDSTIGLPLLAAYALARHPPRKLKRLYDRRVELMTRLKEAYYSSGRAAEQQAKK
;
A
#
# COMPACT_ATOMS: atom_id res chain seq x y z
N LYS A 1 8.27 6.39 2.34
CA LYS A 1 7.34 6.01 1.25
C LYS A 1 7.55 4.57 0.76
N ASN A 2 8.72 4.24 0.20
CA ASN A 2 8.90 2.94 -0.47
C ASN A 2 8.67 1.70 0.40
N PHE A 3 9.21 1.63 1.61
CA PHE A 3 9.05 0.44 2.47
C PHE A 3 7.57 0.03 2.63
N LEU A 4 6.66 0.99 2.77
CA LEU A 4 5.22 0.72 2.89
C LEU A 4 4.64 0.13 1.59
N LEU A 5 5.02 0.71 0.44
CA LEU A 5 4.54 0.28 -0.88
C LEU A 5 5.14 -1.08 -1.32
N GLN A 6 6.27 -1.51 -0.75
CA GLN A 6 6.90 -2.80 -1.10
C GLN A 6 6.14 -4.02 -0.55
N THR A 7 5.12 -3.81 0.28
CA THR A 7 4.28 -4.90 0.78
C THR A 7 3.55 -5.61 -0.35
N GLU A 8 3.14 -4.86 -1.37
CA GLU A 8 2.40 -5.34 -2.52
C GLU A 8 3.29 -6.23 -3.43
N PRO A 9 4.47 -5.77 -3.91
CA PRO A 9 5.39 -6.62 -4.67
C PRO A 9 5.82 -7.87 -3.89
N GLN A 10 5.94 -7.78 -2.57
CA GLN A 10 6.23 -8.94 -1.73
C GLN A 10 5.11 -9.99 -1.78
N ILE A 11 3.83 -9.59 -1.85
CA ILE A 11 2.69 -10.51 -1.94
C ILE A 11 2.58 -11.10 -3.36
N GLN A 12 2.66 -10.27 -4.39
CA GLN A 12 2.54 -10.73 -5.78
C GLN A 12 3.79 -11.45 -6.28
N GLU A 13 4.94 -10.79 -6.31
CA GLU A 13 6.13 -11.31 -6.99
C GLU A 13 6.83 -12.41 -6.18
N VAL A 14 6.89 -12.25 -4.86
CA VAL A 14 7.62 -13.19 -3.99
C VAL A 14 6.72 -14.34 -3.55
N LEU A 15 5.53 -14.04 -3.01
CA LEU A 15 4.62 -15.08 -2.53
C LEU A 15 3.75 -15.68 -3.66
N GLY A 16 3.59 -15.01 -4.80
CA GLY A 16 2.77 -15.50 -5.92
C GLY A 16 1.27 -15.40 -5.64
N ILE A 17 0.85 -14.63 -4.64
CA ILE A 17 -0.56 -14.50 -4.28
C ILE A 17 -1.16 -13.38 -5.12
N ALA A 18 -2.20 -13.67 -5.89
CA ALA A 18 -2.92 -12.68 -6.66
C ALA A 18 -3.65 -11.71 -5.73
N GLU A 19 -3.19 -10.46 -5.70
CA GLU A 19 -3.76 -9.34 -4.96
C GLU A 19 -3.69 -8.11 -5.87
N LYS A 20 -4.52 -7.09 -5.66
CA LYS A 20 -4.36 -5.83 -6.40
C LYS A 20 -3.51 -4.84 -5.59
N GLY A 21 -2.92 -3.86 -6.29
CA GLY A 21 -2.17 -2.79 -5.63
C GLY A 21 -2.99 -1.98 -4.63
N HIS A 22 -2.36 -1.04 -3.93
CA HIS A 22 -3.08 -0.24 -2.92
C HIS A 22 -4.30 0.49 -3.52
N ASP A 23 -5.44 0.40 -2.81
CA ASP A 23 -6.69 1.05 -3.22
C ASP A 23 -6.66 2.58 -3.15
N TYR A 24 -5.85 3.12 -2.25
CA TYR A 24 -5.76 4.56 -1.99
C TYR A 24 -4.31 5.00 -1.88
N PHE A 25 -3.99 6.13 -2.51
CA PHE A 25 -2.68 6.77 -2.41
C PHE A 25 -2.83 8.28 -2.17
N LEU A 26 -2.37 8.73 -1.00
CA LEU A 26 -2.26 10.14 -0.65
C LEU A 26 -0.82 10.40 -0.19
N ALA A 27 -0.15 11.33 -0.84
CA ALA A 27 1.18 11.78 -0.43
C ALA A 27 1.21 13.29 -0.17
N VAL A 28 1.87 13.69 0.91
CA VAL A 28 2.24 15.09 1.19
C VAL A 28 3.76 15.14 1.11
N THR A 29 4.30 15.90 0.17
CA THR A 29 5.75 15.92 -0.11
C THR A 29 6.16 17.26 -0.70
N ASP A 30 7.33 17.75 -0.37
CA ASP A 30 7.98 18.88 -1.05
C ASP A 30 8.93 18.40 -2.17
N ALA A 31 9.18 17.09 -2.26
CA ALA A 31 10.07 16.51 -3.24
C ALA A 31 9.48 16.61 -4.65
N ARG A 32 10.25 17.20 -5.56
CA ARG A 32 9.86 17.36 -6.96
C ARG A 32 10.18 16.12 -7.79
N PRO A 33 9.35 15.79 -8.80
CA PRO A 33 9.51 14.61 -9.64
C PRO A 33 10.70 14.68 -10.61
N ASP A 34 11.13 15.88 -11.00
CA ASP A 34 12.22 16.14 -11.97
C ASP A 34 13.58 15.57 -11.53
N THR A 35 13.80 15.45 -10.22
CA THR A 35 15.04 14.93 -9.65
C THR A 35 15.20 13.41 -9.79
N GLY A 36 14.16 12.68 -10.23
CA GLY A 36 14.16 11.22 -10.32
C GLY A 36 14.22 10.52 -8.95
N GLY A 37 14.08 11.27 -7.85
CA GLY A 37 14.10 10.74 -6.50
C GLY A 37 12.82 9.98 -6.16
N LEU A 38 12.95 8.86 -5.45
CA LEU A 38 11.82 8.03 -5.03
C LEU A 38 10.79 8.78 -4.16
N SER A 39 11.23 9.84 -3.47
CA SER A 39 10.37 10.72 -2.68
C SER A 39 9.43 11.56 -3.54
N GLY A 40 9.88 11.99 -4.73
CA GLY A 40 9.10 12.76 -5.70
C GLY A 40 8.37 11.92 -6.75
N ALA A 41 8.58 10.59 -6.76
CA ALA A 41 7.99 9.71 -7.75
C ALA A 41 6.46 9.82 -7.80
N THR A 42 5.92 9.95 -9.02
CA THR A 42 4.50 10.17 -9.32
C THR A 42 3.66 8.92 -9.05
N PRO A 43 2.32 9.04 -8.92
CA PRO A 43 1.47 7.87 -8.72
C PRO A 43 1.48 6.95 -9.97
N ALA A 44 1.61 7.53 -11.16
CA ALA A 44 1.73 6.77 -12.40
C ALA A 44 3.00 5.88 -12.41
N GLU A 45 4.11 6.37 -11.87
CA GLU A 45 5.30 5.53 -11.66
C GLU A 45 5.07 4.45 -10.62
N ALA A 46 4.20 4.63 -9.62
CA ALA A 46 3.92 3.58 -8.65
C ALA A 46 2.99 2.48 -9.24
N VAL A 47 2.10 2.82 -10.18
CA VAL A 47 1.26 1.86 -10.92
C VAL A 47 2.11 0.91 -11.78
N SER A 48 3.17 1.39 -12.42
CA SER A 48 4.00 0.54 -13.29
C SER A 48 4.73 -0.59 -12.54
N TRP A 49 4.83 -0.49 -11.22
CA TRP A 49 5.42 -1.51 -10.34
C TRP A 49 4.39 -2.31 -9.55
N GLY A 50 3.10 -2.25 -9.92
CA GLY A 50 2.03 -2.98 -9.21
C GLY A 50 1.62 -2.39 -7.85
N LYS A 51 2.36 -1.40 -7.34
CA LYS A 51 2.17 -0.84 -5.99
C LYS A 51 0.81 -0.15 -5.79
N ILE A 52 0.20 0.33 -6.87
CA ILE A 52 -1.12 0.98 -6.87
C ILE A 52 -1.96 0.27 -7.93
N ASP A 53 -3.22 -0.04 -7.59
CA ASP A 53 -4.18 -0.60 -8.55
C ASP A 53 -4.38 0.40 -9.72
N PRO A 54 -4.16 0.01 -10.98
CA PRO A 54 -4.40 0.87 -12.14
C PRO A 54 -5.81 1.49 -12.16
N ASP A 55 -6.82 0.75 -11.69
CA ASP A 55 -8.21 1.21 -11.63
C ASP A 55 -8.39 2.36 -10.63
N GLN A 56 -7.48 2.48 -9.66
CA GLN A 56 -7.50 3.48 -8.59
C GLN A 56 -6.59 4.68 -8.87
N LEU A 57 -5.87 4.70 -10.00
CA LEU A 57 -5.00 5.81 -10.38
C LEU A 57 -5.71 7.18 -10.38
N PRO A 58 -6.97 7.32 -10.87
CA PRO A 58 -7.70 8.59 -10.79
C PRO A 58 -7.98 9.07 -9.36
N GLY A 59 -7.97 8.17 -8.38
CA GLY A 59 -8.17 8.46 -6.96
C GLY A 59 -6.89 8.83 -6.21
N THR A 60 -5.74 8.87 -6.88
CA THR A 60 -4.45 9.18 -6.26
C THR A 60 -4.24 10.68 -6.14
N VAL A 61 -3.72 11.14 -4.99
CA VAL A 61 -3.51 12.57 -4.72
C VAL A 61 -2.10 12.80 -4.20
N ILE A 62 -1.39 13.76 -4.80
CA ILE A 62 -0.14 14.31 -4.29
C ILE A 62 -0.34 15.79 -3.97
N CYS A 63 -0.07 16.16 -2.72
CA CYS A 63 -0.04 17.54 -2.27
C CYS A 63 1.41 17.99 -2.13
N TYR A 64 1.81 18.97 -2.94
CA TYR A 64 3.15 19.55 -2.90
C TYR A 64 3.23 20.64 -1.82
N THR A 65 3.53 20.24 -0.59
CA THR A 65 3.64 21.15 0.57
C THR A 65 4.44 20.51 1.70
N ASP A 66 4.85 21.32 2.67
CA ASP A 66 5.50 20.84 3.89
C ASP A 66 4.50 20.04 4.75
N SER A 67 4.94 18.88 5.23
CA SER A 67 4.15 18.00 6.10
C SER A 67 3.66 18.67 7.38
N THR A 68 4.39 19.66 7.90
CA THR A 68 4.02 20.47 9.08
C THR A 68 2.80 21.35 8.82
N ILE A 69 2.47 21.64 7.56
CA ILE A 69 1.25 22.35 7.14
C ILE A 69 0.15 21.35 6.80
N GLY A 70 0.47 20.35 5.96
CA GLY A 70 -0.52 19.41 5.44
C GLY A 70 -1.12 18.48 6.50
N LEU A 71 -0.29 17.96 7.40
CA LEU A 71 -0.72 16.96 8.38
C LEU A 71 -1.71 17.53 9.42
N PRO A 72 -1.48 18.71 10.04
CA PRO A 72 -2.44 19.26 11.00
C PRO A 72 -3.80 19.58 10.38
N LEU A 73 -3.84 20.11 9.15
CA LEU A 73 -5.09 20.42 8.45
C LEU A 73 -5.89 19.15 8.14
N LEU A 74 -5.23 18.11 7.63
CA LEU A 74 -5.86 16.82 7.34
C LEU A 74 -6.39 16.17 8.63
N ALA A 75 -5.59 16.20 9.71
CA ALA A 75 -5.99 15.66 11.00
C ALA A 75 -7.20 16.40 11.57
N ALA A 76 -7.18 17.74 11.57
CA ALA A 76 -8.30 18.56 12.04
C ALA A 76 -9.60 18.25 11.27
N TYR A 77 -9.53 18.17 9.94
CA TYR A 77 -10.67 17.80 9.11
C TYR A 77 -11.19 16.39 9.44
N ALA A 78 -10.30 15.39 9.50
CA ALA A 78 -10.69 14.01 9.75
C ALA A 78 -11.34 13.83 11.13
N LEU A 79 -10.80 14.49 12.16
CA LEU A 79 -11.34 14.45 13.52
C LEU A 79 -12.68 15.20 13.65
N ALA A 80 -12.86 16.30 12.90
CA ALA A 80 -14.11 17.07 12.92
C ALA A 80 -15.25 16.37 12.14
N ARG A 81 -14.92 15.58 11.11
CA ARG A 81 -15.90 15.00 10.19
C ARG A 81 -16.20 13.53 10.45
N HIS A 82 -15.37 12.83 11.22
CA HIS A 82 -15.52 11.39 11.42
C HIS A 82 -15.43 11.00 12.91
N PRO A 83 -16.35 10.17 13.43
CA PRO A 83 -16.28 9.69 14.81
C PRO A 83 -15.07 8.75 15.04
N PRO A 84 -14.61 8.56 16.28
CA PRO A 84 -13.52 7.63 16.57
C PRO A 84 -13.79 6.22 16.01
N ARG A 85 -12.82 5.67 15.28
CA ARG A 85 -12.92 4.30 14.72
C ARG A 85 -12.59 3.27 15.78
N LYS A 86 -13.33 2.15 15.79
CA LYS A 86 -13.00 1.00 16.64
C LYS A 86 -11.59 0.50 16.30
N LEU A 87 -10.77 0.31 17.33
CA LEU A 87 -9.40 -0.19 17.17
C LEU A 87 -9.42 -1.59 16.56
N LYS A 88 -8.68 -1.79 15.47
CA LYS A 88 -8.60 -3.08 14.76
C LYS A 88 -7.77 -4.14 15.51
N ARG A 89 -6.91 -3.72 16.46
CA ARG A 89 -6.05 -4.61 17.29
C ARG A 89 -5.30 -5.66 16.46
N LEU A 90 -4.64 -5.22 15.38
CA LEU A 90 -4.04 -6.13 14.40
C LEU A 90 -2.92 -7.01 14.98
N TYR A 91 -2.18 -6.52 15.98
CA TYR A 91 -1.14 -7.32 16.66
C TYR A 91 -1.72 -8.48 17.45
N ASP A 92 -2.85 -8.29 18.12
CA ASP A 92 -3.55 -9.35 18.86
C ASP A 92 -4.01 -10.46 17.89
N ARG A 93 -4.29 -10.09 16.63
CA ARG A 93 -4.67 -10.98 15.54
C ARG A 93 -3.50 -11.50 14.70
N ARG A 94 -2.24 -11.25 15.12
CA ARG A 94 -1.06 -11.62 14.31
C ARG A 94 -1.05 -13.10 13.94
N VAL A 95 -1.34 -14.00 14.88
CA VAL A 95 -1.31 -15.45 14.63
C VAL A 95 -2.31 -15.84 13.55
N GLU A 96 -3.56 -15.38 13.69
CA GLU A 96 -4.64 -15.56 12.71
C GLU A 96 -4.22 -15.07 11.31
N LEU A 97 -3.73 -13.83 11.22
CA LEU A 97 -3.33 -13.21 9.95
C LEU A 97 -2.17 -13.95 9.28
N MET A 98 -1.18 -14.41 10.07
CA MET A 98 -0.05 -15.19 9.56
C MET A 98 -0.48 -16.58 9.08
N THR A 99 -1.43 -17.21 9.78
CA THR A 99 -2.01 -18.49 9.34
C THR A 99 -2.70 -18.33 8.00
N ARG A 100 -3.58 -17.33 7.87
CA ARG A 100 -4.27 -17.03 6.60
C ARG A 100 -3.30 -16.75 5.46
N LEU A 101 -2.22 -16.02 5.72
CA LEU A 101 -1.18 -15.75 4.71
C LEU A 101 -0.49 -17.03 4.25
N LYS A 102 -0.13 -17.92 5.19
CA LYS A 102 0.48 -19.21 4.85
C LYS A 102 -0.47 -20.09 4.05
N GLU A 103 -1.73 -20.17 4.44
CA GLU A 103 -2.75 -20.92 3.71
C GLU A 103 -2.85 -20.43 2.26
N ALA A 104 -2.98 -19.12 2.05
CA ALA A 104 -3.00 -18.52 0.72
C ALA A 104 -1.73 -18.83 -0.09
N TYR A 105 -0.55 -18.81 0.56
CA TYR A 105 0.71 -19.15 -0.09
C TYR A 105 0.77 -20.60 -0.58
N TYR A 106 0.26 -21.55 0.22
CA TYR A 106 0.25 -22.97 -0.15
C TYR A 106 -0.91 -23.36 -1.08
N SER A 107 -2.04 -22.65 -1.06
CA SER A 107 -3.19 -22.95 -1.90
C SER A 107 -3.09 -22.34 -3.30
N SER A 108 -2.57 -21.12 -3.39
CA SER A 108 -2.61 -20.30 -4.62
C SER A 108 -1.32 -19.53 -4.89
N GLY A 109 -0.37 -19.54 -3.97
CA GLY A 109 0.93 -18.89 -4.14
C GLY A 109 1.95 -19.77 -4.86
N ARG A 110 3.21 -19.31 -4.89
CA ARG A 110 4.30 -20.02 -5.57
C ARG A 110 4.51 -21.47 -5.11
N ALA A 111 4.20 -21.80 -3.86
CA ALA A 111 4.33 -23.17 -3.37
C ALA A 111 3.32 -24.11 -4.06
N ALA A 112 2.10 -23.64 -4.33
CA ALA A 112 1.11 -24.39 -5.11
C ALA A 112 1.59 -24.64 -6.54
N GLU A 113 2.14 -23.60 -7.20
CA GLU A 113 2.68 -23.71 -8.55
C GLU A 113 3.84 -24.71 -8.64
N GLN A 114 4.70 -24.76 -7.62
CA GLN A 114 5.82 -25.70 -7.57
C GLN A 114 5.36 -27.15 -7.34
N GLN A 115 4.27 -27.36 -6.60
CA GLN A 115 3.68 -28.69 -6.42
C GLN A 115 2.99 -29.17 -7.70
N ALA A 116 2.31 -28.28 -8.43
CA ALA A 116 1.64 -28.62 -9.69
C ALA A 116 2.62 -28.96 -10.85
N LYS A 117 3.88 -28.54 -10.74
CA LYS A 117 4.96 -28.83 -11.72
C LYS A 117 5.71 -30.14 -11.45
N LYS A 118 5.43 -30.83 -10.33
CA LYS A 118 5.97 -32.14 -9.99
C LYS A 118 4.97 -33.23 -10.34
#